data_AF-A0A377NGP7-F1
#
_entry.id   AF-A0A377NGP7-F1
#
_cell.length_a   1.000
_cell.length_b   1.000
_cell.length_c   1.000
_cell.angle_alpha   90.00
_cell.angle_beta   90.00
_cell.angle_gamma   90.00
#
_symmetry.space_group_name_H-M   'P 1'
#
loop_
_entity.id
_entity.type
_entity.pdbx_description
1 polymer ?
#
loop_
_entity_poly.entity_id
_entity_poly.type
_entity_poly.pdbx_seq_one_letter_code
_entity_poly.pdbx_strand_id
1 'polypeptide(L)'
;MSDKEPLNGQMPIPPFDDSAEMDANPQALGHFLLDEQSSYTAEEEAALGHTAYDDQPASSSIFQPYDTALLRGESVQQRVAKALASPIPLLEAAQPLLRALSEMPEKVTDASQVQILKDCLKNEITLFNVVCDEADISWKKMAIVRYCLCTALDEAAHSMAWGVKSGWSQSNLLNHFEGDNDGGNKFFLLVGRLSMSAHEYADCLEVLLRILGLGFEGRYSIIEDGDRQLTKIRQGLLTLLQSTKDQVPAALSPNGLVTREVRKRRGIFVPVRVSMLVCGVLIASTFIGSKYFLSVPESDLLKRLGALQRMVVVTPAPVAAPKLRLAVLLKNEIAQQLVSVDETSSSSQVIFKGDAMFMVGSDQV
;
A
#
# COMPACT_ATOMS: atom_id res chain seq x y z
N MET A 1 -57.96 78.20 -2.52
CA MET A 1 -56.59 78.44 -2.02
C MET A 1 -55.74 77.31 -2.56
N SER A 2 -55.22 77.49 -3.77
CA SER A 2 -53.84 77.94 -4.05
C SER A 2 -52.85 76.79 -3.86
N ASP A 3 -51.90 76.47 -4.74
CA ASP A 3 -51.52 76.96 -6.06
C ASP A 3 -50.44 76.00 -6.60
N LYS A 4 -50.37 75.88 -7.94
CA LYS A 4 -49.18 75.68 -8.80
C LYS A 4 -48.32 74.39 -8.73
N GLU A 5 -48.50 73.62 -9.80
CA GLU A 5 -47.55 73.21 -10.86
C GLU A 5 -46.13 72.64 -10.58
N PRO A 6 -45.62 71.78 -11.50
CA PRO A 6 -44.52 70.84 -11.27
C PRO A 6 -43.22 71.20 -12.03
N LEU A 7 -42.08 70.59 -11.65
CA LEU A 7 -40.87 70.62 -12.47
C LEU A 7 -40.48 69.21 -12.93
N ASN A 8 -40.47 69.08 -14.26
CA ASN A 8 -40.15 67.94 -15.10
C ASN A 8 -38.63 67.74 -15.22
N GLY A 9 -38.20 66.52 -15.53
CA GLY A 9 -36.80 66.17 -15.77
C GLY A 9 -36.61 64.73 -16.26
N GLN A 10 -37.44 64.29 -17.19
CA GLN A 10 -37.33 63.01 -17.89
C GLN A 10 -36.32 63.15 -19.05
N MET A 11 -35.28 62.31 -19.09
CA MET A 11 -34.52 62.04 -20.33
C MET A 11 -34.81 60.61 -20.80
N PRO A 12 -35.31 60.41 -22.03
CA PRO A 12 -35.56 59.09 -22.62
C PRO A 12 -34.34 58.54 -23.36
N ILE A 13 -34.26 57.21 -23.34
CA ILE A 13 -33.39 56.34 -24.14
C ILE A 13 -33.70 56.52 -25.64
N PRO A 14 -32.70 56.70 -26.53
CA PRO A 14 -32.93 56.62 -27.97
C PRO A 14 -32.93 55.16 -28.50
N PRO A 15 -33.69 54.88 -29.57
CA PRO A 15 -33.96 53.54 -30.09
C PRO A 15 -32.89 53.02 -31.07
N PHE A 16 -32.89 51.70 -31.24
CA PHE A 16 -32.24 50.99 -32.34
C PHE A 16 -33.13 51.05 -33.59
N ASP A 17 -32.56 51.35 -34.77
CA ASP A 17 -33.13 50.92 -36.04
C ASP A 17 -32.05 50.67 -37.12
N ASP A 18 -32.37 49.68 -37.95
CA ASP A 18 -31.64 49.01 -39.02
C ASP A 18 -31.46 49.87 -40.28
N SER A 19 -30.28 49.81 -40.91
CA SER A 19 -30.13 49.53 -42.36
C SER A 19 -28.68 49.51 -42.83
N ALA A 20 -28.23 48.29 -43.15
CA ALA A 20 -27.37 47.85 -44.26
C ALA A 20 -26.22 48.74 -44.79
N GLU A 21 -25.00 48.22 -44.69
CA GLU A 21 -24.21 47.88 -45.89
C GLU A 21 -23.23 46.73 -45.60
N MET A 22 -23.02 45.92 -46.63
CA MET A 22 -22.46 44.58 -46.63
C MET A 22 -20.98 44.67 -47.01
N ASP A 23 -20.08 44.15 -46.17
CA ASP A 23 -18.70 43.88 -46.61
C ASP A 23 -18.18 42.56 -46.03
N ALA A 24 -17.64 41.77 -46.94
CA ALA A 24 -17.42 40.35 -46.82
C ALA A 24 -16.20 40.00 -45.93
N ASN A 25 -16.43 39.05 -45.04
CA ASN A 25 -15.45 38.38 -44.18
C ASN A 25 -14.58 37.39 -44.99
N PRO A 26 -13.24 37.54 -45.07
CA PRO A 26 -12.35 36.56 -45.68
C PRO A 26 -11.88 35.45 -44.72
N GLN A 27 -12.37 35.39 -43.48
CA GLN A 27 -11.88 34.47 -42.45
C GLN A 27 -12.79 33.23 -42.24
N ALA A 28 -13.73 33.00 -43.15
CA ALA A 28 -14.67 31.89 -43.11
C ALA A 28 -14.57 30.97 -44.35
N LEU A 29 -13.38 30.41 -44.63
CA LEU A 29 -13.24 29.25 -45.51
C LEU A 29 -12.07 28.39 -45.03
N GLY A 30 -12.39 27.24 -44.45
CA GLY A 30 -11.39 26.23 -44.11
C GLY A 30 -10.74 25.65 -45.37
N HIS A 31 -9.41 25.66 -45.43
CA HIS A 31 -8.66 24.76 -46.30
C HIS A 31 -7.42 24.24 -45.57
N PHE A 32 -7.41 22.92 -45.46
CA PHE A 32 -6.46 22.03 -44.81
C PHE A 32 -5.49 21.51 -45.88
N LEU A 33 -4.18 21.54 -45.59
CA LEU A 33 -3.03 20.95 -46.29
C LEU A 33 -2.71 21.41 -47.73
N LEU A 34 -1.47 21.87 -47.95
CA LEU A 34 -0.50 21.30 -48.90
C LEU A 34 0.88 21.97 -48.75
N ASP A 35 1.92 21.19 -49.04
CA ASP A 35 3.36 21.44 -48.93
C ASP A 35 3.86 22.81 -49.43
N GLU A 36 4.85 23.36 -48.73
CA GLU A 36 5.98 24.02 -49.40
C GLU A 36 7.30 23.70 -48.68
N GLN A 37 8.07 22.80 -49.31
CA GLN A 37 9.50 22.69 -49.13
C GLN A 37 10.16 23.98 -49.65
N SER A 38 10.90 24.69 -48.80
CA SER A 38 11.92 25.63 -49.26
C SER A 38 13.29 25.20 -48.70
N SER A 39 14.11 24.76 -49.63
CA SER A 39 15.49 24.30 -49.50
C SER A 39 16.42 25.41 -49.01
N TYR A 40 17.11 25.16 -47.90
CA TYR A 40 18.29 25.93 -47.51
C TYR A 40 19.46 25.57 -48.43
N THR A 41 19.88 26.51 -49.27
CA THR A 41 21.16 26.45 -49.98
C THR A 41 22.29 26.77 -49.02
N ALA A 42 23.13 25.78 -48.76
CA ALA A 42 24.42 25.95 -48.11
C ALA A 42 25.43 26.45 -49.15
N GLU A 43 25.83 27.71 -49.07
CA GLU A 43 27.04 28.26 -49.71
C GLU A 43 27.22 29.70 -49.21
N GLU A 44 27.93 29.89 -48.10
CA GLU A 44 28.73 31.09 -47.78
C GLU A 44 29.47 30.91 -46.44
N GLU A 45 30.25 29.84 -46.32
CA GLU A 45 31.39 29.77 -45.40
C GLU A 45 32.66 30.02 -46.20
N ALA A 46 33.14 31.27 -46.22
CA ALA A 46 34.56 31.63 -46.33
C ALA A 46 34.74 33.14 -46.53
N ALA A 47 34.75 33.93 -45.45
CA ALA A 47 35.69 35.05 -45.31
C ALA A 47 35.53 35.75 -43.94
N LEU A 48 36.69 36.06 -43.35
CA LEU A 48 36.93 36.90 -42.17
C LEU A 48 36.62 36.22 -40.82
N GLY A 49 37.53 36.07 -39.87
CA GLY A 49 38.87 36.63 -39.70
C GLY A 49 39.16 36.68 -38.20
N HIS A 50 40.27 36.09 -37.79
CA HIS A 50 40.77 35.97 -36.42
C HIS A 50 40.72 37.26 -35.57
N THR A 51 40.22 37.17 -34.34
CA THR A 51 40.84 37.84 -33.19
C THR A 51 40.97 36.84 -32.03
N ALA A 52 42.20 36.67 -31.57
CA ALA A 52 42.59 35.80 -30.48
C ALA A 52 42.27 36.46 -29.13
N TYR A 53 41.56 35.74 -28.26
CA TYR A 53 41.48 36.03 -26.83
C TYR A 53 41.91 34.78 -26.07
N ASP A 54 42.75 35.00 -25.06
CA ASP A 54 43.49 34.02 -24.29
C ASP A 54 42.54 33.19 -23.40
N ASP A 55 42.42 31.88 -23.66
CA ASP A 55 41.54 30.97 -22.92
C ASP A 55 42.42 30.01 -22.08
N GLN A 56 42.60 30.33 -20.80
CA GLN A 56 42.97 29.34 -19.79
C GLN A 56 41.74 28.48 -19.49
N PRO A 57 41.80 27.14 -19.57
CA PRO A 57 40.66 26.30 -19.25
C PRO A 57 40.44 26.32 -17.74
N ALA A 58 39.53 27.18 -17.28
CA ALA A 58 38.87 26.99 -16.00
C ALA A 58 38.17 25.63 -16.07
N SER A 59 38.53 24.75 -15.14
CA SER A 59 37.98 23.40 -14.98
C SER A 59 36.45 23.43 -15.07
N SER A 60 35.91 23.05 -16.22
CA SER A 60 34.50 22.77 -16.38
C SER A 60 34.20 21.55 -15.53
N SER A 61 33.51 21.77 -14.41
CA SER A 61 32.85 20.70 -13.68
C SER A 61 31.97 19.97 -14.68
N ILE A 62 32.33 18.73 -14.99
CA ILE A 62 31.58 17.83 -15.86
C ILE A 62 30.14 17.81 -15.32
N PHE A 63 29.24 18.46 -16.03
CA PHE A 63 27.81 18.36 -15.79
C PHE A 63 27.42 16.93 -16.14
N GLN A 64 27.41 16.03 -15.16
CA GLN A 64 26.80 14.72 -15.33
C GLN A 64 25.30 14.95 -15.47
N PRO A 65 24.69 14.62 -16.62
CA PRO A 65 23.24 14.60 -16.73
C PRO A 65 22.74 13.65 -15.64
N TYR A 66 21.85 14.11 -14.78
CA TYR A 66 21.14 13.20 -13.88
C TYR A 66 20.50 12.12 -14.75
N ASP A 67 20.87 10.87 -14.51
CA ASP A 67 20.31 9.73 -15.25
C ASP A 67 18.86 9.54 -14.81
N THR A 68 17.94 10.18 -15.52
CA THR A 68 16.50 10.11 -15.30
C THR A 68 15.96 8.69 -15.43
N ALA A 69 16.75 7.75 -15.98
CA ALA A 69 16.40 6.34 -16.04
C ALA A 69 16.43 5.62 -14.67
N LEU A 70 17.13 6.18 -13.67
CA LEU A 70 17.20 5.62 -12.31
C LEU A 70 15.98 5.97 -11.45
N LEU A 71 15.24 7.03 -11.79
CA LEU A 71 13.93 7.35 -11.20
C LEU A 71 12.84 6.58 -11.94
N ARG A 72 12.99 5.26 -12.06
CA ARG A 72 11.98 4.42 -12.71
C ARG A 72 10.75 4.34 -11.80
N GLY A 73 9.88 5.34 -11.92
CA GLY A 73 8.58 5.39 -11.27
C GLY A 73 7.71 4.19 -11.63
N GLU A 74 6.58 4.06 -10.94
CA GLU A 74 5.58 3.03 -11.25
C GLU A 74 5.20 3.09 -12.74
N SER A 75 5.10 1.93 -13.38
CA SER A 75 4.75 1.91 -14.81
C SER A 75 3.32 2.41 -15.01
N VAL A 76 3.03 2.96 -16.19
CA VAL A 76 1.68 3.43 -16.54
C VAL A 76 0.64 2.33 -16.29
N GLN A 77 0.95 1.08 -16.67
CA GLN A 77 0.05 -0.06 -16.48
C GLN A 77 -0.23 -0.36 -15.00
N GLN A 78 0.76 -0.21 -14.13
CA GLN A 78 0.57 -0.38 -12.68
C GLN A 78 -0.35 0.70 -12.12
N ARG A 79 -0.19 1.94 -12.58
CA ARG A 79 -1.03 3.07 -12.17
C ARG A 79 -2.47 2.92 -12.65
N VAL A 80 -2.67 2.50 -13.90
CA VAL A 80 -3.99 2.20 -14.46
C VAL A 80 -4.65 1.07 -13.66
N ALA A 81 -3.91 -0.01 -13.36
CA ALA A 81 -4.43 -1.11 -12.55
C ALA A 81 -4.87 -0.65 -11.15
N LYS A 82 -4.11 0.24 -10.50
CA LYS A 82 -4.49 0.85 -9.22
C LYS A 82 -5.73 1.73 -9.34
N ALA A 83 -5.79 2.58 -10.37
CA ALA A 83 -6.94 3.45 -10.61
C ALA A 83 -8.22 2.63 -10.81
N LEU A 84 -8.17 1.57 -11.62
CA LEU A 84 -9.30 0.66 -11.85
C LEU A 84 -9.70 -0.15 -10.60
N ALA A 85 -8.75 -0.44 -9.72
CA ALA A 85 -9.03 -1.14 -8.46
C ALA A 85 -9.61 -0.22 -7.36
N SER A 86 -9.47 1.10 -7.52
CA SER A 86 -9.95 2.09 -6.55
C SER A 86 -11.44 2.36 -6.71
N PRO A 87 -12.20 2.57 -5.61
CA PRO A 87 -13.59 3.03 -5.70
C PRO A 87 -13.73 4.43 -6.31
N ILE A 88 -12.65 5.22 -6.34
CA ILE A 88 -12.62 6.56 -6.93
C ILE A 88 -11.39 6.65 -7.85
N PRO A 89 -11.49 6.14 -9.09
CA PRO A 89 -10.35 6.04 -10.01
C PRO A 89 -9.66 7.39 -10.28
N LEU A 90 -10.43 8.46 -10.41
CA LEU A 90 -9.91 9.81 -10.65
C LEU A 90 -9.07 10.34 -9.49
N LEU A 91 -9.47 10.05 -8.25
CA LEU A 91 -8.70 10.45 -7.07
C LEU A 91 -7.39 9.65 -6.98
N GLU A 92 -7.44 8.36 -7.27
CA GLU A 92 -6.24 7.50 -7.30
C GLU A 92 -5.24 7.96 -8.38
N ALA A 93 -5.73 8.26 -9.58
CA ALA A 93 -4.90 8.78 -10.67
C ALA A 93 -4.21 10.11 -10.30
N ALA A 94 -4.91 10.99 -9.56
CA ALA A 94 -4.41 12.27 -9.11
C ALA A 94 -3.45 12.21 -7.91
N GLN A 95 -3.32 11.08 -7.22
CA GLN A 95 -2.53 10.98 -5.99
C GLN A 95 -1.08 11.46 -6.11
N PRO A 96 -0.32 11.13 -7.17
CA PRO A 96 1.06 11.58 -7.27
C PRO A 96 1.19 13.11 -7.37
N LEU A 97 0.25 13.78 -8.03
CA LEU A 97 0.20 15.24 -8.12
C LEU A 97 -0.24 15.87 -6.79
N LEU A 98 -1.20 15.27 -6.08
CA LEU A 98 -1.59 15.69 -4.73
C LEU A 98 -0.44 15.52 -3.73
N ARG A 99 0.34 14.45 -3.88
CA ARG A 99 1.55 14.23 -3.10
C ARG A 99 2.60 15.30 -3.40
N ALA A 100 2.86 15.57 -4.68
CA ALA A 100 3.78 16.63 -5.09
C ALA A 100 3.35 18.02 -4.57
N LEU A 101 2.05 18.28 -4.52
CA LEU A 101 1.50 19.48 -3.90
C LEU A 101 1.82 19.55 -2.40
N SER A 102 1.65 18.44 -1.67
CA SER A 102 1.93 18.37 -0.23
C SER A 102 3.42 18.39 0.12
N GLU A 103 4.26 17.87 -0.76
CA GLU A 103 5.72 17.72 -0.58
C GLU A 103 6.51 18.78 -1.36
N MET A 104 5.87 19.90 -1.73
CA MET A 104 6.52 21.00 -2.45
C MET A 104 7.76 21.47 -1.65
N PRO A 105 8.95 21.53 -2.25
CA PRO A 105 10.18 21.79 -1.50
C PRO A 105 10.18 23.19 -0.90
N GLU A 106 10.45 23.31 0.40
CA GLU A 106 10.53 24.62 1.06
C GLU A 106 11.71 25.47 0.55
N LYS A 107 12.81 24.79 0.18
CA LYS A 107 14.05 25.43 -0.26
C LYS A 107 14.60 24.72 -1.49
N VAL A 108 14.96 25.51 -2.49
CA VAL A 108 15.69 25.07 -3.67
C VAL A 108 16.89 25.98 -3.84
N THR A 109 18.08 25.39 -3.97
CA THR A 109 19.36 26.13 -3.98
C THR A 109 19.71 26.69 -5.34
N ASP A 110 19.35 26.01 -6.43
CA ASP A 110 19.74 26.37 -7.79
C ASP A 110 18.54 26.46 -8.74
N ALA A 111 18.59 27.40 -9.68
CA ALA A 111 17.56 27.60 -10.70
C ALA A 111 17.39 26.35 -11.60
N SER A 112 18.48 25.60 -11.85
CA SER A 112 18.42 24.36 -12.62
C SER A 112 17.51 23.31 -11.95
N GLN A 113 17.52 23.22 -10.62
CA GLN A 113 16.67 22.30 -9.86
C GLN A 113 15.19 22.67 -9.95
N VAL A 114 14.87 23.97 -10.00
CA VAL A 114 13.49 24.43 -10.22
C VAL A 114 13.00 24.02 -11.61
N GLN A 115 13.86 24.11 -12.63
CA GLN A 115 13.51 23.67 -13.97
C GLN A 115 13.27 22.15 -14.03
N ILE A 116 14.12 21.36 -13.37
CA ILE A 116 13.91 19.91 -13.24
C ILE A 116 12.58 19.60 -12.55
N LEU A 117 12.27 20.27 -11.44
CA LEU A 117 10.98 20.10 -10.75
C LEU A 117 9.81 20.41 -11.68
N LYS A 118 9.89 21.51 -12.42
CA LYS A 118 8.86 21.91 -13.38
C LYS A 118 8.65 20.86 -14.46
N ASP A 119 9.73 20.35 -15.05
CA ASP A 119 9.66 19.34 -16.09
C ASP A 119 9.16 17.99 -15.54
N CYS A 120 9.52 17.64 -14.29
CA CYS A 120 8.93 16.50 -13.58
C CYS A 120 7.42 16.66 -13.41
N LEU A 121 6.93 17.84 -12.97
CA LEU A 121 5.50 18.09 -12.81
C LEU A 121 4.75 18.06 -14.15
N LYS A 122 5.32 18.63 -15.22
CA LYS A 122 4.74 18.54 -16.56
C LYS A 122 4.63 17.09 -17.04
N ASN A 123 5.68 16.31 -16.86
CA ASN A 123 5.66 14.89 -17.21
C ASN A 123 4.61 14.13 -16.40
N GLU A 124 4.49 14.42 -15.10
CA GLU A 124 3.51 13.79 -14.23
C GLU A 124 2.07 14.17 -14.58
N ILE A 125 1.80 15.42 -14.99
CA ILE A 125 0.49 15.85 -15.51
C ILE A 125 0.15 15.13 -16.82
N THR A 126 1.13 14.98 -17.72
CA THR A 126 0.94 14.20 -18.95
C THR A 126 0.66 12.73 -18.64
N LEU A 127 1.37 12.13 -17.67
CA LEU A 127 1.11 10.76 -17.22
C LEU A 127 -0.28 10.62 -16.58
N PHE A 128 -0.72 11.61 -15.79
CA PHE A 128 -2.08 11.66 -15.26
C PHE A 128 -3.12 11.59 -16.38
N ASN A 129 -2.94 12.35 -17.47
CA ASN A 129 -3.85 12.31 -18.62
C ASN A 129 -3.90 10.90 -19.25
N VAL A 130 -2.75 10.28 -19.48
CA VAL A 130 -2.66 8.93 -20.05
C VAL A 130 -3.33 7.91 -19.13
N VAL A 131 -3.10 7.99 -17.82
CA VAL A 131 -3.73 7.08 -16.84
C VAL A 131 -5.24 7.26 -16.82
N CYS A 132 -5.75 8.49 -16.90
CA CYS A 132 -7.18 8.75 -16.96
C CYS A 132 -7.83 8.22 -18.25
N ASP A 133 -7.16 8.38 -19.38
CA ASP A 133 -7.63 7.88 -20.68
C ASP A 133 -7.71 6.34 -20.69
N GLU A 134 -6.64 5.67 -20.27
CA GLU A 134 -6.57 4.20 -20.18
C GLU A 134 -7.51 3.61 -19.12
N ALA A 135 -7.89 4.40 -18.10
CA ALA A 135 -8.86 4.01 -17.07
C ALA A 135 -10.32 4.36 -17.43
N ASP A 136 -10.59 4.79 -18.67
CA ASP A 136 -11.92 5.18 -19.18
C ASP A 136 -12.60 6.27 -18.34
N ILE A 137 -11.80 7.22 -17.83
CA ILE A 137 -12.31 8.37 -17.07
C ILE A 137 -12.75 9.44 -18.05
N SER A 138 -13.97 9.95 -17.88
CA SER A 138 -14.52 11.03 -18.72
C SER A 138 -13.52 12.18 -18.89
N TRP A 139 -13.21 12.50 -20.16
CA TRP A 139 -12.34 13.61 -20.54
C TRP A 139 -12.70 14.92 -19.82
N LYS A 140 -14.00 15.23 -19.73
CA LYS A 140 -14.49 16.44 -19.06
C LYS A 140 -14.04 16.50 -17.60
N LYS A 141 -14.18 15.39 -16.86
CA LYS A 141 -13.80 15.30 -15.45
C LYS A 141 -12.29 15.41 -15.27
N MET A 142 -11.54 14.69 -16.11
CA MET A 142 -10.07 14.74 -16.13
C MET A 142 -9.59 16.17 -16.38
N ALA A 143 -10.09 16.85 -17.42
CA ALA A 143 -9.65 18.20 -17.79
C ALA A 143 -9.92 19.22 -16.66
N ILE A 144 -11.07 19.11 -16.00
CA ILE A 144 -11.40 19.94 -14.84
C ILE A 144 -10.41 19.71 -13.68
N VAL A 145 -10.11 18.45 -13.36
CA VAL A 145 -9.17 18.12 -12.29
C VAL A 145 -7.74 18.53 -12.65
N ARG A 146 -7.30 18.32 -13.88
CA ARG A 146 -6.00 18.78 -14.39
C ARG A 146 -5.85 20.29 -14.21
N TYR A 147 -6.83 21.07 -14.66
CA TYR A 147 -6.85 22.52 -14.48
C TYR A 147 -6.65 22.91 -13.01
N CYS A 148 -7.42 22.29 -12.11
CA CYS A 148 -7.35 22.55 -10.67
C CYS A 148 -6.00 22.14 -10.06
N LEU A 149 -5.41 21.02 -10.48
CA LEU A 149 -4.09 20.57 -10.02
C LEU A 149 -2.97 21.49 -10.50
N CYS A 150 -2.98 21.89 -11.78
CA CYS A 150 -2.03 22.87 -12.32
C CYS A 150 -2.09 24.18 -11.53
N THR A 151 -3.31 24.68 -11.30
CA THR A 151 -3.54 25.91 -10.53
C THR A 151 -2.98 25.80 -9.11
N ALA A 152 -3.23 24.70 -8.42
CA ALA A 152 -2.78 24.51 -7.04
C ALA A 152 -1.26 24.32 -6.92
N LEU A 153 -0.67 23.56 -7.85
CA LEU A 153 0.79 23.38 -7.90
C LEU A 153 1.51 24.70 -8.20
N ASP A 154 0.95 25.51 -9.10
CA ASP A 154 1.50 26.84 -9.41
C ASP A 154 1.42 27.78 -8.21
N GLU A 155 0.31 27.78 -7.47
CA GLU A 155 0.17 28.56 -6.24
C GLU A 155 1.15 28.11 -5.15
N ALA A 156 1.29 26.80 -4.94
CA ALA A 156 2.23 26.23 -3.99
C ALA A 156 3.70 26.53 -4.35
N ALA A 157 4.05 26.57 -5.64
CA ALA A 157 5.38 27.02 -6.05
C ALA A 157 5.56 28.53 -5.84
N HIS A 158 4.52 29.34 -6.11
CA HIS A 158 4.56 30.79 -5.99
C HIS A 158 4.64 31.28 -4.53
N SER A 159 4.06 30.53 -3.59
CA SER A 159 4.16 30.81 -2.16
C SER A 159 5.57 30.58 -1.59
N MET A 160 6.43 29.87 -2.32
CA MET A 160 7.82 29.62 -1.91
C MET A 160 8.76 30.75 -2.36
N ALA A 161 9.75 31.05 -1.52
CA ALA A 161 10.74 32.11 -1.79
C ALA A 161 11.55 31.87 -3.08
N TRP A 162 11.74 30.62 -3.49
CA TRP A 162 12.44 30.27 -4.74
C TRP A 162 11.55 30.40 -5.98
N GLY A 163 10.22 30.28 -5.87
CA GLY A 163 9.31 30.33 -7.02
C GLY A 163 9.28 31.69 -7.68
N VAL A 164 9.29 32.76 -6.87
CA VAL A 164 9.37 34.13 -7.37
C VAL A 164 10.74 34.42 -7.99
N LYS A 165 11.83 34.01 -7.32
CA LYS A 165 13.22 34.28 -7.76
C LYS A 165 13.60 33.57 -9.06
N SER A 166 13.08 32.37 -9.28
CA SER A 166 13.34 31.56 -10.47
C SER A 166 12.45 31.92 -11.67
N GLY A 167 11.51 32.85 -11.51
CA GLY A 167 10.59 33.23 -12.58
C GLY A 167 9.55 32.15 -12.89
N TRP A 168 9.08 31.39 -11.88
CA TRP A 168 8.10 30.31 -12.07
C TRP A 168 6.90 30.74 -12.91
N SER A 169 6.39 31.96 -12.66
CA SER A 169 5.23 32.57 -13.31
C SER A 169 5.37 32.78 -14.81
N GLN A 170 6.59 32.90 -15.36
CA GLN A 170 6.82 33.11 -16.80
C GLN A 170 6.45 31.87 -17.64
N SER A 171 6.48 30.70 -17.02
CA SER A 171 6.17 29.41 -17.64
C SER A 171 5.50 28.49 -16.62
N ASN A 172 4.41 28.96 -16.02
CA ASN A 172 3.65 28.20 -15.04
C ASN A 172 2.93 27.00 -15.71
N LEU A 173 2.48 26.04 -14.91
CA LEU A 173 1.88 24.80 -15.40
C LEU A 173 0.52 25.08 -16.05
N LEU A 174 -0.29 25.96 -15.46
CA LEU A 174 -1.62 26.29 -15.94
C LEU A 174 -1.59 26.89 -17.34
N ASN A 175 -0.71 27.85 -17.60
CA ASN A 175 -0.56 28.47 -18.91
C ASN A 175 -0.04 27.45 -19.92
N HIS A 176 0.92 26.60 -19.54
CA HIS A 176 1.43 25.55 -20.43
C HIS A 176 0.36 24.57 -20.89
N PHE A 177 -0.56 24.17 -20.01
CA PHE A 177 -1.53 23.10 -20.28
C PHE A 177 -2.92 23.59 -20.70
N GLU A 178 -3.31 24.80 -20.31
CA GLU A 178 -4.65 25.36 -20.48
C GLU A 178 -4.64 26.74 -21.14
N GLY A 179 -3.47 27.37 -21.32
CA GLY A 179 -3.36 28.73 -21.86
C GLY A 179 -3.96 29.80 -20.95
N ASP A 180 -4.06 29.52 -19.65
CA ASP A 180 -4.73 30.37 -18.66
C ASP A 180 -3.77 30.82 -17.55
N ASN A 181 -4.02 32.01 -17.01
CA ASN A 181 -3.24 32.61 -15.93
C ASN A 181 -4.10 33.03 -14.72
N ASP A 182 -5.43 32.95 -14.80
CA ASP A 182 -6.35 33.31 -13.71
C ASP A 182 -6.98 32.07 -13.04
N GLY A 183 -6.10 31.15 -12.63
CA GLY A 183 -6.47 29.89 -11.98
C GLY A 183 -7.26 30.06 -10.69
N GLY A 184 -6.78 30.95 -9.81
CA GLY A 184 -7.27 31.11 -8.44
C GLY A 184 -8.74 31.51 -8.33
N ASN A 185 -9.27 32.26 -9.30
CA ASN A 185 -10.69 32.61 -9.36
C ASN A 185 -11.54 31.48 -9.95
N LYS A 186 -11.10 30.95 -11.10
CA LYS A 186 -11.83 29.92 -11.85
C LYS A 186 -11.94 28.61 -11.08
N PHE A 187 -10.97 28.28 -10.22
CA PHE A 187 -11.06 27.14 -9.30
C PHE A 187 -12.38 27.16 -8.50
N PHE A 188 -12.72 28.28 -7.88
CA PHE A 188 -13.94 28.37 -7.07
C PHE A 188 -15.22 28.48 -7.90
N LEU A 189 -15.13 28.99 -9.13
CA LEU A 189 -16.24 28.92 -10.09
C LEU A 189 -16.53 27.46 -10.49
N LEU A 190 -15.49 26.65 -10.68
CA LEU A 190 -15.62 25.21 -10.92
C LEU A 190 -16.22 24.52 -9.69
N VAL A 191 -15.73 24.77 -8.47
CA VAL A 191 -16.33 24.22 -7.24
C VAL A 191 -17.84 24.52 -7.19
N GLY A 192 -18.23 25.78 -7.41
CA GLY A 192 -19.64 26.17 -7.41
C GLY A 192 -20.47 25.47 -8.48
N ARG A 193 -19.96 25.39 -9.71
CA ARG A 193 -20.65 24.75 -10.85
C ARG A 193 -20.80 23.24 -10.65
N LEU A 194 -19.76 22.54 -10.21
CA LEU A 194 -19.79 21.09 -9.99
C LEU A 194 -20.68 20.72 -8.80
N SER A 195 -20.76 21.59 -7.79
CA SER A 195 -21.64 21.40 -6.63
C SER A 195 -23.13 21.36 -7.00
N MET A 196 -23.54 21.98 -8.11
CA MET A 196 -24.93 21.90 -8.61
C MET A 196 -25.31 20.49 -9.08
N SER A 197 -24.33 19.69 -9.48
CA SER A 197 -24.50 18.31 -9.96
C SER A 197 -23.59 17.37 -9.18
N ALA A 198 -23.66 17.44 -7.85
CA ALA A 198 -22.74 16.76 -6.94
C ALA A 198 -22.67 15.24 -7.12
N HIS A 199 -23.79 14.59 -7.49
CA HIS A 199 -23.81 13.15 -7.77
C HIS A 199 -23.01 12.79 -9.03
N GLU A 200 -23.04 13.62 -10.07
CA GLU A 200 -22.29 13.38 -11.30
C GLU A 200 -20.79 13.65 -11.11
N TYR A 201 -20.43 14.70 -10.37
CA TYR A 201 -19.05 15.17 -10.18
C TYR A 201 -18.47 14.88 -8.79
N ALA A 202 -19.00 13.88 -8.09
CA ALA A 202 -18.57 13.55 -6.73
C ALA A 202 -17.06 13.28 -6.66
N ASP A 203 -16.53 12.54 -7.62
CA ASP A 203 -15.10 12.24 -7.79
C ASP A 203 -14.24 13.51 -7.98
N CYS A 204 -14.64 14.42 -8.85
CA CYS A 204 -13.94 15.70 -9.05
C CYS A 204 -13.96 16.56 -7.78
N LEU A 205 -15.15 16.73 -7.20
CA LEU A 205 -15.34 17.47 -5.94
C LEU A 205 -14.51 16.86 -4.81
N GLU A 206 -14.36 15.54 -4.82
CA GLU A 206 -13.55 14.81 -3.87
C GLU A 206 -12.07 15.20 -4.01
N VAL A 207 -11.51 15.27 -5.22
CA VAL A 207 -10.14 15.78 -5.47
C VAL A 207 -9.98 17.25 -5.08
N LEU A 208 -10.92 18.11 -5.47
CA LEU A 208 -10.90 19.54 -5.14
C LEU A 208 -10.90 19.78 -3.62
N LEU A 209 -11.62 18.95 -2.86
CA LEU A 209 -11.58 19.00 -1.40
C LEU A 209 -10.18 18.67 -0.85
N ARG A 210 -9.43 17.73 -1.47
CA ARG A 210 -8.04 17.43 -1.06
C ARG A 210 -7.14 18.62 -1.34
N ILE A 211 -7.27 19.24 -2.51
CA ILE A 211 -6.51 20.44 -2.88
C ILE A 211 -6.72 21.55 -1.83
N LEU A 212 -7.98 21.82 -1.45
CA LEU A 212 -8.31 22.78 -0.38
C LEU A 212 -7.82 22.36 1.01
N GLY A 213 -7.71 21.05 1.26
CA GLY A 213 -7.14 20.48 2.49
C GLY A 213 -5.62 20.57 2.56
N LEU A 214 -4.96 20.65 1.40
CA LEU A 214 -3.50 20.79 1.27
C LEU A 214 -3.03 22.26 1.28
N GLY A 215 -3.93 23.21 1.53
CA GLY A 215 -3.58 24.62 1.73
C GLY A 215 -3.77 25.51 0.51
N PHE A 216 -4.49 25.07 -0.52
CA PHE A 216 -4.87 25.97 -1.62
C PHE A 216 -5.84 27.06 -1.13
N GLU A 217 -5.51 28.32 -1.41
CA GLU A 217 -6.27 29.50 -1.01
C GLU A 217 -6.90 30.21 -2.21
N GLY A 218 -6.20 30.26 -3.36
CA GLY A 218 -6.63 30.99 -4.55
C GLY A 218 -6.99 32.44 -4.25
N ARG A 219 -8.12 32.89 -4.82
CA ARG A 219 -8.61 34.27 -4.62
C ARG A 219 -8.82 34.68 -3.16
N TYR A 220 -9.01 33.72 -2.25
CA TYR A 220 -9.28 34.01 -0.85
C TYR A 220 -8.02 34.38 -0.06
N SER A 221 -6.82 34.21 -0.62
CA SER A 221 -5.57 34.66 0.00
C SER A 221 -5.51 36.19 0.20
N ILE A 222 -6.23 36.95 -0.65
CA ILE A 222 -6.22 38.42 -0.66
C ILE A 222 -7.52 39.07 -0.14
N ILE A 223 -8.56 38.28 0.12
CA ILE A 223 -9.88 38.78 0.53
C ILE A 223 -9.93 38.90 2.07
N GLU A 224 -10.56 39.96 2.57
CA GLU A 224 -10.83 40.11 4.00
C GLU A 224 -11.71 38.97 4.52
N ASP A 225 -11.37 38.40 5.68
CA ASP A 225 -11.97 37.17 6.22
C ASP A 225 -11.86 35.94 5.28
N GLY A 226 -10.88 35.92 4.37
CA GLY A 226 -10.67 34.86 3.38
C GLY A 226 -10.57 33.46 3.99
N ASP A 227 -9.78 33.28 5.05
CA ASP A 227 -9.62 31.98 5.75
C ASP A 227 -10.95 31.44 6.32
N ARG A 228 -11.77 32.31 6.89
CA ARG A 228 -13.09 31.94 7.39
C ARG A 228 -14.01 31.50 6.25
N GLN A 229 -13.93 32.17 5.09
CA GLN A 229 -14.68 31.80 3.90
C GLN A 229 -14.21 30.46 3.32
N LEU A 230 -12.88 30.23 3.22
CA LEU A 230 -12.30 28.95 2.81
C LEU A 230 -12.74 27.80 3.71
N THR A 231 -12.72 28.02 5.02
CA THR A 231 -13.18 27.02 5.99
C THR A 231 -14.66 26.69 5.81
N LYS A 232 -15.51 27.69 5.57
CA LYS A 232 -16.94 27.46 5.23
C LYS A 232 -17.10 26.67 3.93
N ILE A 233 -16.33 26.99 2.90
CA ILE A 233 -16.36 26.27 1.61
C ILE A 233 -15.93 24.82 1.81
N ARG A 234 -14.83 24.57 2.53
CA ARG A 234 -14.33 23.22 2.83
C ARG A 234 -15.37 22.40 3.59
N GLN A 235 -15.99 22.98 4.62
CA GLN A 235 -17.03 22.31 5.39
C GLN A 235 -18.29 22.04 4.55
N GLY A 236 -18.73 23.01 3.75
CA GLY A 236 -19.88 22.84 2.86
C GLY A 236 -19.66 21.73 1.83
N LEU A 237 -18.47 21.70 1.23
CA LEU A 237 -18.08 20.67 0.27
C LEU A 237 -17.99 19.28 0.92
N LEU A 238 -17.45 19.19 2.13
CA LEU A 238 -17.43 17.94 2.90
C LEU A 238 -18.84 17.43 3.18
N THR A 239 -19.74 18.28 3.67
CA THR A 239 -21.14 17.91 3.95
C THR A 239 -21.86 17.46 2.66
N LEU A 240 -21.65 18.16 1.55
CA LEU A 240 -22.22 17.82 0.25
C LEU A 240 -21.74 16.45 -0.26
N LEU A 241 -20.45 16.15 -0.12
CA LEU A 241 -19.90 14.84 -0.48
C LEU A 241 -20.43 13.73 0.43
N GLN A 242 -20.57 13.99 1.73
CA GLN A 242 -21.15 13.04 2.67
C GLN A 242 -22.61 12.74 2.35
N SER A 243 -23.41 13.74 1.97
CA SER A 243 -24.80 13.53 1.57
C SER A 243 -24.95 12.78 0.24
N THR A 244 -23.94 12.84 -0.62
CA THR A 244 -23.93 12.16 -1.94
C THR A 244 -23.52 10.69 -1.81
N LYS A 245 -22.76 10.32 -0.77
CA LYS A 245 -22.41 8.93 -0.48
C LYS A 245 -23.60 8.24 0.17
N ASP A 246 -24.47 7.63 -0.65
CA ASP A 246 -25.73 6.98 -0.26
C ASP A 246 -25.61 5.87 0.81
N GLN A 247 -24.41 5.47 1.20
CA GLN A 247 -24.17 4.49 2.25
C GLN A 247 -22.90 4.87 3.00
N VAL A 248 -23.04 5.62 4.09
CA VAL A 248 -22.08 5.54 5.18
C VAL A 248 -22.61 4.45 6.10
N PRO A 249 -22.04 3.22 6.10
CA PRO A 249 -22.25 2.34 7.23
C PRO A 249 -21.83 3.14 8.47
N ALA A 250 -22.70 3.25 9.48
CA ALA A 250 -22.37 3.88 10.76
C ALA A 250 -21.14 3.24 11.44
N ALA A 251 -20.68 2.10 10.92
CA ALA A 251 -19.39 1.52 11.23
C ALA A 251 -18.26 2.41 10.67
N LEU A 252 -17.59 3.12 11.58
CA LEU A 252 -16.32 3.85 11.33
C LEU A 252 -15.22 2.98 10.68
N SER A 253 -15.40 1.66 10.70
CA SER A 253 -14.73 0.70 9.84
C SER A 253 -15.56 -0.59 9.78
N PRO A 254 -15.93 -1.11 8.60
CA PRO A 254 -16.47 -2.48 8.46
C PRO A 254 -15.51 -3.55 9.01
N ASN A 255 -14.22 -3.22 9.07
CA ASN A 255 -13.12 -4.02 9.63
C ASN A 255 -12.49 -3.32 10.85
N GLY A 256 -13.28 -2.63 11.69
CA GLY A 256 -12.80 -1.90 12.87
C GLY A 256 -12.39 -2.81 14.02
N LEU A 257 -12.80 -4.08 13.93
CA LEU A 257 -12.06 -5.14 14.59
C LEU A 257 -10.72 -5.20 13.87
N VAL A 258 -9.64 -4.94 14.62
CA VAL A 258 -8.30 -5.35 14.23
C VAL A 258 -8.44 -6.81 13.77
N THR A 259 -8.59 -7.03 12.46
CA THR A 259 -8.08 -8.21 11.83
C THR A 259 -6.60 -8.04 12.04
N ARG A 260 -6.18 -8.46 13.23
CA ARG A 260 -4.85 -8.99 13.43
C ARG A 260 -4.79 -9.92 12.25
N GLU A 261 -4.08 -9.51 11.22
CA GLU A 261 -3.50 -10.46 10.33
C GLU A 261 -2.66 -11.29 11.30
N VAL A 262 -3.31 -12.31 11.86
CA VAL A 262 -2.66 -13.54 12.22
C VAL A 262 -2.14 -13.93 10.87
N ARG A 263 -0.96 -13.39 10.54
CA ARG A 263 -0.07 -13.81 9.47
C ARG A 263 -0.28 -15.29 9.51
N LYS A 264 -1.05 -15.83 8.55
CA LYS A 264 -1.46 -17.23 8.61
C LYS A 264 -0.14 -17.95 8.65
N ARG A 265 0.31 -18.35 9.84
CA ARG A 265 1.40 -19.29 9.98
C ARG A 265 0.89 -20.39 9.12
N ARG A 266 1.60 -20.63 8.02
CA ARG A 266 1.27 -21.66 7.04
C ARG A 266 1.42 -22.96 7.82
N GLY A 267 0.40 -23.28 8.60
CA GLY A 267 0.27 -24.52 9.31
C GLY A 267 0.21 -25.51 8.19
N ILE A 268 1.28 -26.29 8.07
CA ILE A 268 1.35 -27.36 7.09
C ILE A 268 0.22 -28.30 7.50
N PHE A 269 -0.94 -28.15 6.86
CA PHE A 269 -2.08 -29.02 7.07
C PHE A 269 -1.78 -30.30 6.31
N VAL A 270 -0.94 -31.16 6.89
CA VAL A 270 -0.64 -32.48 6.31
C VAL A 270 -1.92 -33.30 6.46
N PRO A 271 -2.59 -33.67 5.35
CA PRO A 271 -3.77 -34.52 5.45
C PRO A 271 -3.39 -35.81 6.16
N VAL A 272 -4.24 -36.29 7.09
CA VAL A 272 -3.99 -37.53 7.86
C VAL A 272 -3.64 -38.72 6.96
N ARG A 273 -4.18 -38.74 5.73
CA ARG A 273 -3.86 -39.74 4.71
C ARG A 273 -2.39 -39.73 4.28
N VAL A 274 -1.80 -38.55 4.16
CA VAL A 274 -0.38 -38.40 3.76
C VAL A 274 0.54 -38.82 4.90
N SER A 275 0.23 -38.43 6.15
CA SER A 275 1.03 -38.90 7.30
C SER A 275 0.92 -40.41 7.51
N MET A 276 -0.27 -40.99 7.29
CA MET A 276 -0.48 -42.44 7.33
C MET A 276 0.35 -43.17 6.26
N LEU A 277 0.39 -42.66 5.03
CA LEU A 277 1.22 -43.25 3.97
C LEU A 277 2.70 -43.16 4.29
N VAL A 278 3.19 -42.00 4.74
CA VAL A 278 4.61 -41.82 5.10
C VAL A 278 4.99 -42.74 6.27
N CYS A 279 4.14 -42.83 7.29
CA CYS A 279 4.34 -43.73 8.42
C CYS A 279 4.40 -45.19 7.96
N GLY A 280 3.47 -45.61 7.09
CA GLY A 280 3.45 -46.95 6.50
C GLY A 280 4.73 -47.27 5.72
N VAL A 281 5.22 -46.33 4.91
CA VAL A 281 6.47 -46.49 4.16
C VAL A 281 7.67 -46.61 5.09
N LEU A 282 7.74 -45.83 6.17
CA LEU A 282 8.82 -45.91 7.16
C LEU A 282 8.82 -47.24 7.92
N ILE A 283 7.64 -47.75 8.28
CA ILE A 283 7.52 -49.06 8.94
C ILE A 283 7.96 -50.16 7.97
N ALA A 284 7.47 -50.13 6.72
CA ALA A 284 7.85 -51.10 5.71
C ALA A 284 9.35 -51.07 5.40
N SER A 285 9.95 -49.89 5.25
CA SER A 285 11.40 -49.77 5.00
C SER A 285 12.23 -50.28 6.18
N THR A 286 11.83 -49.99 7.42
CA THR A 286 12.49 -50.48 8.63
C THR A 286 12.36 -52.00 8.75
N PHE A 287 11.19 -52.55 8.44
CA PHE A 287 10.96 -53.98 8.42
C PHE A 287 11.79 -54.69 7.36
N ILE A 288 11.81 -54.16 6.13
CA ILE A 288 12.62 -54.69 5.02
C ILE A 288 14.11 -54.61 5.37
N GLY A 289 14.56 -53.48 5.92
CA GLY A 289 15.95 -53.28 6.37
C GLY A 289 16.35 -54.29 7.44
N SER A 290 15.52 -54.45 8.47
CA SER A 290 15.73 -55.45 9.53
C SER A 290 15.74 -56.87 8.97
N LYS A 291 14.80 -57.20 8.09
CA LYS A 291 14.73 -58.51 7.43
C LYS A 291 15.97 -58.78 6.57
N TYR A 292 16.46 -57.76 5.86
CA TYR A 292 17.67 -57.88 5.06
C TYR A 292 18.91 -58.08 5.97
N PHE A 293 19.02 -57.29 7.04
CA PHE A 293 20.12 -57.38 8.00
C PHE A 293 20.12 -58.71 8.77
N LEU A 294 18.96 -59.35 8.99
CA LEU A 294 18.89 -60.70 9.57
C LEU A 294 19.11 -61.81 8.54
N SER A 295 18.61 -61.64 7.31
CA SER A 295 18.69 -62.67 6.26
C SER A 295 20.11 -62.88 5.74
N VAL A 296 20.94 -61.82 5.70
CA VAL A 296 22.35 -61.94 5.28
C VAL A 296 23.15 -62.84 6.25
N PRO A 297 23.17 -62.59 7.57
CA PRO A 297 23.77 -63.49 8.56
C PRO A 297 23.12 -64.87 8.63
N GLU A 298 21.80 -64.98 8.48
CA GLU A 298 21.12 -66.29 8.51
C GLU A 298 21.64 -67.20 7.41
N SER A 299 21.85 -66.68 6.20
CA SER A 299 22.41 -67.49 5.11
C SER A 299 23.85 -67.94 5.39
N ASP A 300 24.67 -67.12 6.06
CA ASP A 300 26.03 -67.48 6.45
C ASP A 300 26.02 -68.48 7.62
N LEU A 301 25.12 -68.30 8.59
CA LEU A 301 24.92 -69.20 9.71
C LEU A 301 24.34 -70.54 9.27
N LEU A 302 23.40 -70.59 8.33
CA LEU A 302 22.89 -71.85 7.75
C LEU A 302 23.98 -72.57 6.95
N LYS A 303 24.84 -71.84 6.22
CA LYS A 303 26.03 -72.42 5.59
C LYS A 303 27.00 -72.98 6.62
N ARG A 304 27.26 -72.27 7.72
CA ARG A 304 28.11 -72.74 8.83
C ARG A 304 27.50 -73.90 9.60
N LEU A 305 26.19 -73.91 9.82
CA LEU A 305 25.47 -75.01 10.44
C LEU A 305 25.47 -76.24 9.53
N GLY A 306 25.32 -76.08 8.21
CA GLY A 306 25.53 -77.17 7.26
C GLY A 306 26.96 -77.72 7.30
N ALA A 307 27.95 -76.84 7.46
CA ALA A 307 29.35 -77.23 7.65
C ALA A 307 29.62 -77.91 9.01
N LEU A 308 28.91 -77.51 10.08
CA LEU A 308 29.00 -78.09 11.42
C LEU A 308 28.18 -79.37 11.58
N GLN A 309 27.08 -79.54 10.85
CA GLN A 309 26.33 -80.81 10.79
C GLN A 309 27.15 -81.91 10.11
N ARG A 310 28.19 -81.54 9.35
CA ARG A 310 29.26 -82.45 8.89
C ARG A 310 30.26 -82.83 9.99
N MET A 311 30.24 -82.20 11.16
CA MET A 311 31.11 -82.51 12.31
C MET A 311 30.29 -83.10 13.47
N VAL A 312 30.74 -84.24 13.96
CA VAL A 312 30.01 -85.21 14.78
C VAL A 312 30.39 -85.11 16.26
N VAL A 313 29.36 -85.02 17.14
CA VAL A 313 29.12 -85.66 18.48
C VAL A 313 30.12 -85.51 19.65
N VAL A 314 29.62 -85.24 20.88
CA VAL A 314 29.61 -86.07 22.14
C VAL A 314 28.93 -85.24 23.29
N THR A 315 28.03 -85.81 24.12
CA THR A 315 27.37 -85.15 25.29
C THR A 315 27.45 -85.98 26.60
N PRO A 316 27.46 -85.31 27.79
CA PRO A 316 26.81 -85.86 29.00
C PRO A 316 25.96 -84.84 29.83
N ALA A 317 25.09 -85.35 30.75
CA ALA A 317 23.87 -84.72 31.35
C ALA A 317 23.99 -84.14 32.80
N PRO A 318 23.00 -83.34 33.34
CA PRO A 318 23.14 -82.45 34.53
C PRO A 318 22.26 -82.77 35.79
N VAL A 319 22.49 -82.07 36.94
CA VAL A 319 21.76 -82.18 38.24
C VAL A 319 21.36 -80.79 38.81
N ALA A 320 20.21 -80.68 39.53
CA ALA A 320 19.50 -79.45 39.97
C ALA A 320 19.36 -79.24 41.51
N ALA A 321 19.03 -78.01 42.00
CA ALA A 321 18.70 -77.68 43.43
C ALA A 321 17.87 -76.35 43.67
N PRO A 322 17.25 -76.08 44.88
CA PRO A 322 15.93 -75.39 45.12
C PRO A 322 15.85 -74.10 46.05
N LYS A 323 14.63 -73.61 46.44
CA LYS A 323 14.21 -72.27 47.03
C LYS A 323 13.77 -72.22 48.56
N LEU A 324 13.74 -71.01 49.21
CA LEU A 324 13.55 -70.69 50.69
C LEU A 324 12.20 -70.01 51.11
N ARG A 325 11.80 -70.01 52.43
CA ARG A 325 10.48 -69.59 53.05
C ARG A 325 10.53 -68.44 54.11
N LEU A 326 9.41 -67.74 54.36
CA LEU A 326 9.29 -66.42 55.03
C LEU A 326 9.30 -66.42 56.59
N ALA A 327 9.00 -67.53 57.28
CA ALA A 327 9.14 -67.63 58.75
C ALA A 327 10.59 -67.38 59.23
N VAL A 328 11.57 -67.50 58.33
CA VAL A 328 12.96 -67.15 58.62
C VAL A 328 13.15 -65.63 58.76
N LEU A 329 12.33 -64.83 58.07
CA LEU A 329 12.51 -63.39 57.97
C LEU A 329 11.90 -62.59 59.15
N LEU A 330 10.88 -63.11 59.86
CA LEU A 330 10.16 -62.37 60.93
C LEU A 330 10.39 -62.91 62.36
N LYS A 331 11.54 -63.55 62.60
CA LYS A 331 11.87 -64.15 63.90
C LYS A 331 11.97 -63.14 65.04
N ASN A 332 12.35 -61.89 64.74
CA ASN A 332 12.69 -60.90 65.76
C ASN A 332 11.42 -60.31 66.41
N GLU A 333 10.36 -60.10 65.63
CA GLU A 333 9.08 -59.56 66.10
C GLU A 333 8.25 -60.58 66.89
N ILE A 334 8.38 -61.88 66.56
CA ILE A 334 7.78 -62.97 67.35
C ILE A 334 8.43 -63.05 68.74
N ALA A 335 9.76 -62.86 68.81
CA ALA A 335 10.50 -62.88 70.08
C ALA A 335 10.11 -61.73 71.02
N GLN A 336 9.64 -60.60 70.49
CA GLN A 336 9.20 -59.44 71.27
C GLN A 336 7.71 -59.53 71.72
N GLN A 337 7.05 -60.68 71.52
CA GLN A 337 5.64 -60.97 71.89
C GLN A 337 4.57 -60.02 71.34
N LEU A 338 4.93 -59.13 70.41
CA LEU A 338 4.01 -58.19 69.78
C LEU A 338 3.16 -58.85 68.68
N VAL A 339 3.66 -59.93 68.08
CA VAL A 339 3.04 -60.60 66.93
C VAL A 339 3.26 -62.10 66.98
N SER A 340 2.24 -62.91 66.70
CA SER A 340 2.40 -64.35 66.43
C SER A 340 2.13 -64.65 64.96
N VAL A 341 3.12 -65.25 64.27
CA VAL A 341 3.00 -65.71 62.88
C VAL A 341 2.83 -67.22 62.87
N ASP A 342 1.78 -67.72 62.23
CA ASP A 342 1.59 -69.14 61.95
C ASP A 342 1.73 -69.37 60.44
N GLU A 343 2.69 -70.21 60.03
CA GLU A 343 3.09 -70.38 58.64
C GLU A 343 2.93 -71.82 58.16
N THR A 344 2.04 -72.03 57.19
CA THR A 344 1.84 -73.32 56.51
C THR A 344 2.38 -73.22 55.07
N SER A 345 2.68 -74.36 54.42
CA SER A 345 3.38 -74.45 53.12
C SER A 345 2.80 -73.65 51.93
N SER A 346 1.67 -72.97 52.09
CA SER A 346 1.01 -72.16 51.05
C SER A 346 0.40 -70.84 51.55
N SER A 347 0.51 -70.48 52.84
CA SER A 347 0.09 -69.15 53.34
C SER A 347 0.65 -68.83 54.73
N SER A 348 0.88 -67.55 54.98
CA SER A 348 1.42 -67.01 56.25
C SER A 348 0.38 -66.10 56.90
N GLN A 349 -0.08 -66.41 58.12
CA GLN A 349 -1.06 -65.60 58.85
C GLN A 349 -0.42 -64.98 60.10
N VAL A 350 -0.68 -63.69 60.33
CA VAL A 350 -0.01 -62.87 61.34
C VAL A 350 -1.08 -62.27 62.27
N ILE A 351 -1.02 -62.57 63.57
CA ILE A 351 -1.99 -62.10 64.58
C ILE A 351 -1.30 -61.16 65.57
N PHE A 352 -1.87 -59.97 65.79
CA PHE A 352 -1.38 -58.93 66.70
C PHE A 352 -2.23 -58.88 67.98
N LYS A 353 -1.62 -58.66 69.16
CA LYS A 353 -2.36 -58.57 70.45
C LYS A 353 -2.75 -57.12 70.78
N GLY A 354 -4.03 -56.90 71.10
CA GLY A 354 -4.69 -55.58 71.11
C GLY A 354 -4.34 -54.59 72.23
N ASP A 355 -3.74 -55.01 73.34
CA ASP A 355 -3.42 -54.11 74.47
C ASP A 355 -2.21 -53.19 74.23
N ALA A 356 -1.48 -53.38 73.12
CA ALA A 356 -0.33 -52.56 72.73
C ALA A 356 -0.63 -51.52 71.64
N MET A 357 -1.83 -51.51 71.06
CA MET A 357 -2.18 -50.57 69.98
C MET A 357 -2.95 -49.33 70.44
N PHE A 358 -3.60 -49.33 71.61
CA PHE A 358 -4.43 -48.20 72.07
C PHE A 358 -4.25 -47.90 73.57
N MET A 359 -4.03 -46.64 73.95
CA MET A 359 -3.87 -46.20 75.34
C MET A 359 -5.23 -46.03 76.04
N VAL A 360 -5.36 -46.51 77.28
CA VAL A 360 -6.61 -46.46 78.06
C VAL A 360 -6.87 -45.03 78.57
N GLY A 361 -8.01 -44.42 78.19
CA GLY A 361 -8.47 -43.12 78.71
C GLY A 361 -8.43 -41.91 77.76
N SER A 362 -8.18 -42.11 76.46
CA SER A 362 -8.21 -41.07 75.42
C SER A 362 -9.46 -41.20 74.54
N ASP A 363 -10.27 -40.14 74.42
CA ASP A 363 -11.38 -40.02 73.45
C ASP A 363 -10.88 -39.31 72.18
N GLN A 364 -9.89 -39.92 71.53
CA GLN A 364 -9.66 -39.74 70.10
C GLN A 364 -8.71 -40.84 69.62
N VAL A 365 -9.16 -41.47 68.53
CA VAL A 365 -8.66 -42.72 67.93
C VAL A 365 -7.27 -42.57 67.32
#